data_AF-A0A2E7MP51-F1
#
_entry.id   AF-A0A2E7MP51-F1
#
_cell.length_a   1.000
_cell.length_b   1.000
_cell.length_c   1.000
_cell.angle_alpha   90.00
_cell.angle_beta   90.00
_cell.angle_gamma   90.00
#
_symmetry.space_group_name_H-M   'P 1'
#
loop_
_entity.id
_entity.type
_entity.pdbx_description
1 polymer ?
#
loop_
_entity_poly.entity_id
_entity_poly.type
_entity_poly.pdbx_seq_one_letter_code
_entity_poly.pdbx_strand_id
1 'polypeptide(L)'
;MAGWTCELELDEARETVAGSAAALGAAIGRGADLRVGTVFRFDEHIDTSSANAERVREIMDFRVVYLMEERWVAGIQNLRMPVSFEQGFGPRASMSFFLYNQDGHQAIARPFLDGQRAAGEPGPSAVKSHADMPKYRQLDSWDADTNAPSSNFIYEFDSFRFLVCDQWQQVYAHDADGATTEGSLDALAAAAVEGREVKVAIAGFCDDLAAAGEALAHEVFAHGGSCYYFTESRIFITAAQPLIRVRPGIPLRYESRGWDFGWIKPQSDGIVHRWLVDPYTLKFHRSRSRHAMRWFVGK
;
A
#
# COMPACT_ATOMS: atom_id res chain seq x y z
N MET A 1 8.87 21.99 -14.28
CA MET A 1 8.79 20.85 -13.35
C MET A 1 7.35 20.75 -12.88
N ALA A 2 6.52 19.93 -13.52
CA ALA A 2 5.14 19.74 -13.06
C ALA A 2 5.18 18.81 -11.84
N GLY A 3 5.04 19.39 -10.65
CA GLY A 3 5.17 18.73 -9.36
C GLY A 3 3.91 17.99 -8.91
N TRP A 4 3.88 17.63 -7.62
CA TRP A 4 2.76 16.98 -6.96
C TRP A 4 1.47 17.80 -7.06
N THR A 5 0.34 17.17 -7.39
CA THR A 5 -1.00 17.77 -7.47
C THR A 5 -1.96 17.10 -6.51
N CYS A 6 -2.97 17.83 -6.01
CA CYS A 6 -4.04 17.26 -5.20
C CYS A 6 -5.19 16.85 -6.11
N GLU A 7 -5.43 15.55 -6.28
CA GLU A 7 -6.48 15.02 -7.17
C GLU A 7 -7.80 14.77 -6.46
N LEU A 8 -7.78 14.66 -5.13
CA LEU A 8 -8.96 14.51 -4.30
C LEU A 8 -8.70 15.14 -2.93
N GLU A 9 -9.62 15.97 -2.47
CA GLU A 9 -9.62 16.55 -1.13
C GLU A 9 -10.95 16.25 -0.44
N LEU A 10 -10.87 15.73 0.78
CA LEU A 10 -12.01 15.47 1.65
C LEU A 10 -11.95 16.38 2.87
N ASP A 11 -13.11 16.79 3.38
CA ASP A 11 -13.23 17.48 4.66
C ASP A 11 -13.38 16.49 5.85
N GLU A 12 -13.68 17.03 7.04
CA GLU A 12 -13.90 16.27 8.28
C GLU A 12 -15.08 15.30 8.20
N ALA A 13 -16.13 15.64 7.43
CA ALA A 13 -17.26 14.75 7.17
C ALA A 13 -16.91 13.68 6.12
N ARG A 14 -15.69 13.71 5.56
CA ARG A 14 -15.20 12.92 4.43
C ARG A 14 -15.98 13.20 3.14
N GLU A 15 -16.58 14.39 3.04
CA GLU A 15 -17.21 14.87 1.81
C GLU A 15 -16.16 15.44 0.87
N THR A 16 -16.34 15.25 -0.43
CA THR A 16 -15.39 15.78 -1.43
C THR A 16 -15.54 17.29 -1.55
N VAL A 17 -14.48 18.01 -1.25
CA VAL A 17 -14.44 19.49 -1.34
C VAL A 17 -13.60 19.99 -2.53
N ALA A 18 -12.72 19.16 -3.08
CA ALA A 18 -12.01 19.45 -4.33
C ALA A 18 -11.57 18.16 -5.05
N GLY A 19 -11.36 18.25 -6.36
CA GLY A 19 -10.93 17.12 -7.18
C GLY A 19 -12.02 16.04 -7.32
N SER A 20 -11.63 14.80 -7.56
CA SER A 20 -12.55 13.66 -7.62
C SER A 20 -11.84 12.32 -7.48
N ALA A 21 -12.56 11.31 -6.98
CA ALA A 21 -12.09 9.92 -6.96
C ALA A 21 -11.75 9.39 -8.38
N ALA A 22 -12.48 9.84 -9.41
CA ALA A 22 -12.20 9.47 -10.79
C ALA A 22 -10.86 10.04 -11.30
N ALA A 23 -10.55 11.30 -10.98
CA ALA A 23 -9.27 11.92 -11.33
C ALA A 23 -8.10 11.22 -10.60
N LEU A 24 -8.27 10.94 -9.30
CA LEU A 24 -7.32 10.16 -8.51
C LEU A 24 -7.09 8.76 -9.11
N GLY A 25 -8.16 8.01 -9.40
CA GLY A 25 -8.09 6.70 -10.03
C GLY A 25 -7.39 6.72 -11.38
N ALA A 26 -7.70 7.71 -12.23
CA ALA A 26 -7.03 7.88 -13.52
C ALA A 26 -5.53 8.19 -13.37
N ALA A 27 -5.14 9.02 -12.40
CA ALA A 27 -3.73 9.32 -12.13
C ALA A 27 -2.98 8.07 -11.67
N ILE A 28 -3.54 7.31 -10.72
CA ILE A 28 -2.95 6.04 -10.27
C ILE A 28 -2.89 5.02 -11.42
N GLY A 29 -3.91 4.95 -12.27
CA GLY A 29 -3.92 4.09 -13.47
C GLY A 29 -2.78 4.38 -14.45
N ARG A 30 -2.28 5.63 -14.48
CA ARG A 30 -1.07 6.05 -15.23
C ARG A 30 0.24 5.80 -14.47
N GLY A 31 0.18 5.17 -13.30
CA GLY A 31 1.32 4.82 -12.48
C GLY A 31 1.78 5.92 -11.54
N ALA A 32 0.97 6.94 -11.28
CA ALA A 32 1.35 8.05 -10.40
C ALA A 32 1.74 7.59 -8.98
N ASP A 33 2.66 8.30 -8.35
CA ASP A 33 2.95 8.11 -6.91
C ASP A 33 1.80 8.66 -6.07
N LEU A 34 1.63 8.12 -4.85
CA LEU A 34 0.60 8.56 -3.91
C LEU A 34 1.21 9.04 -2.59
N ARG A 35 0.78 10.22 -2.18
CA ARG A 35 0.91 10.73 -0.81
C ARG A 35 -0.46 11.11 -0.30
N VAL A 36 -0.70 10.91 1.00
CA VAL A 36 -1.90 11.45 1.64
C VAL A 36 -1.47 12.45 2.70
N GLY A 37 -2.00 13.65 2.59
CA GLY A 37 -1.90 14.68 3.60
C GLY A 37 -3.10 14.67 4.52
N THR A 38 -2.89 14.81 5.81
CA THR A 38 -3.95 14.93 6.82
C THR A 38 -3.72 16.16 7.68
N VAL A 39 -4.80 16.65 8.29
CA VAL A 39 -4.76 17.81 9.18
C VAL A 39 -5.56 17.49 10.43
N PHE A 40 -5.01 17.79 11.60
CA PHE A 40 -5.61 17.52 12.91
C PHE A 40 -4.96 18.38 14.01
N ARG A 41 -5.48 18.32 15.24
CA ARG A 41 -4.79 18.87 16.41
C ARG A 41 -3.92 17.85 17.13
N PHE A 42 -2.76 18.30 17.60
CA PHE A 42 -1.79 17.46 18.29
C PHE A 42 -2.37 16.78 19.53
N ASP A 43 -3.12 17.52 20.36
CA ASP A 43 -3.80 17.06 21.57
C ASP A 43 -5.09 16.25 21.32
N GLU A 44 -5.54 16.13 20.08
CA GLU A 44 -6.68 15.27 19.70
C GLU A 44 -6.22 13.91 19.15
N HIS A 45 -5.02 13.86 18.53
CA HIS A 45 -4.56 12.69 17.76
C HIS A 45 -3.27 12.05 18.28
N ILE A 46 -2.25 12.86 18.56
CA ILE A 46 -0.89 12.38 18.81
C ILE A 46 -0.67 12.10 20.30
N ASP A 47 -1.00 13.07 21.15
CA ASP A 47 -0.88 12.98 22.60
C ASP A 47 -2.05 13.69 23.26
N THR A 48 -3.08 12.91 23.60
CA THR A 48 -4.32 13.40 24.20
C THR A 48 -4.19 13.92 25.62
N SER A 49 -3.02 13.74 26.24
CA SER A 49 -2.70 14.31 27.55
C SER A 49 -2.00 15.66 27.46
N SER A 50 -1.55 16.05 26.26
CA SER A 50 -0.84 17.31 26.03
C SER A 50 -1.77 18.51 26.10
N ALA A 51 -1.26 19.64 26.57
CA ALA A 51 -1.93 20.94 26.42
C ALA A 51 -1.67 21.60 25.05
N ASN A 52 -0.91 20.93 24.17
CA ASN A 52 -0.56 21.46 22.86
C ASN A 52 -1.69 21.27 21.84
N ALA A 53 -2.51 22.31 21.64
CA ALA A 53 -3.59 22.33 20.65
C ALA A 53 -3.13 22.74 19.23
N GLU A 54 -1.84 22.61 18.91
CA GLU A 54 -1.30 22.99 17.60
C GLU A 54 -1.93 22.17 16.47
N ARG A 55 -2.22 22.85 15.36
CA ARG A 55 -2.70 22.21 14.13
C ARG A 55 -1.53 21.59 13.38
N VAL A 56 -1.52 20.27 13.31
CA VAL A 56 -0.54 19.46 12.60
C VAL A 56 -0.97 19.27 11.15
N ARG A 57 -0.01 19.37 10.23
CA ARG A 57 -0.16 18.98 8.82
C ARG A 57 0.78 17.81 8.57
N GLU A 58 0.24 16.61 8.57
CA GLU A 58 1.00 15.39 8.30
C GLU A 58 0.96 15.07 6.80
N ILE A 59 2.08 14.58 6.26
CA ILE A 59 2.15 14.02 4.91
C ILE A 59 2.75 12.62 5.01
N MET A 60 2.04 11.63 4.48
CA MET A 60 2.43 10.23 4.50
C MET A 60 2.73 9.74 3.08
N ASP A 61 3.83 9.00 2.91
CA ASP A 61 4.25 8.39 1.64
C ASP A 61 3.69 6.97 1.50
N PHE A 62 2.97 6.69 0.41
CA PHE A 62 2.32 5.40 0.14
C PHE A 62 2.90 4.78 -1.13
N ARG A 63 3.87 3.87 -0.95
CA ARG A 63 4.62 3.25 -2.06
C ARG A 63 4.01 1.96 -2.58
N VAL A 64 3.01 1.42 -1.89
CA VAL A 64 2.20 0.30 -2.36
C VAL A 64 0.81 0.86 -2.61
N VAL A 65 0.37 0.89 -3.86
CA VAL A 65 -0.93 1.45 -4.23
C VAL A 65 -1.77 0.37 -4.90
N TYR A 66 -3.04 0.31 -4.51
CA TYR A 66 -4.06 -0.54 -5.11
C TYR A 66 -4.97 0.32 -5.98
N LEU A 67 -5.24 -0.16 -7.19
CA LEU A 67 -6.36 0.31 -8.01
C LEU A 67 -7.32 -0.86 -8.19
N MET A 68 -8.49 -0.79 -7.57
CA MET A 68 -9.50 -1.86 -7.61
C MET A 68 -10.66 -1.45 -8.50
N GLU A 69 -11.09 -2.37 -9.37
CA GLU A 69 -12.13 -2.17 -10.39
C GLU A 69 -11.95 -0.87 -11.20
N GLU A 70 -10.70 -0.45 -11.41
CA GLU A 70 -10.34 0.81 -12.09
C GLU A 70 -10.94 2.10 -11.46
N ARG A 71 -11.52 2.01 -10.26
CA ARG A 71 -12.32 3.10 -9.66
C ARG A 71 -12.03 3.39 -8.18
N TRP A 72 -11.33 2.49 -7.49
CA TRP A 72 -11.05 2.63 -6.06
C TRP A 72 -9.56 2.60 -5.78
N VAL A 73 -9.06 3.69 -5.21
CA VAL A 73 -7.66 3.82 -4.79
C VAL A 73 -7.53 3.57 -3.29
N ALA A 74 -6.52 2.77 -2.95
CA ALA A 74 -6.02 2.65 -1.58
C ALA A 74 -4.49 2.63 -1.58
N GLY A 75 -3.87 3.30 -0.62
CA GLY A 75 -2.42 3.30 -0.42
C GLY A 75 -2.04 2.57 0.85
N ILE A 76 -0.91 1.86 0.85
CA ILE A 76 -0.29 1.25 2.03
C ILE A 76 1.15 1.74 2.20
N GLN A 77 1.50 2.10 3.43
CA GLN A 77 2.87 2.41 3.80
C GLN A 77 3.69 1.13 4.03
N ASN A 78 4.86 1.05 3.42
CA ASN A 78 5.72 -0.15 3.48
C ASN A 78 7.00 0.02 4.30
N LEU A 79 7.32 1.22 4.80
CA LEU A 79 8.58 1.53 5.49
C LEU A 79 8.41 2.19 6.87
N ARG A 80 7.18 2.24 7.41
CA ARG A 80 6.92 2.90 8.69
C ARG A 80 7.09 1.94 9.86
N MET A 81 7.92 2.32 10.83
CA MET A 81 7.93 1.75 12.18
C MET A 81 7.04 2.59 13.11
N PRO A 82 6.51 2.04 14.22
CA PRO A 82 5.83 2.86 15.21
C PRO A 82 6.80 3.91 15.79
N VAL A 83 6.38 5.16 15.79
CA VAL A 83 7.13 6.28 16.40
C VAL A 83 6.52 6.62 17.75
N SER A 84 7.37 7.06 18.68
CA SER A 84 6.98 7.59 20.00
C SER A 84 7.66 8.93 20.20
N PHE A 85 6.96 9.94 20.69
CA PHE A 85 7.54 11.26 20.91
C PHE A 85 8.56 11.26 22.05
N GLU A 86 8.33 10.46 23.09
CA GLU A 86 9.24 10.38 24.24
C GLU A 86 10.44 9.45 23.99
N GLN A 87 10.19 8.33 23.30
CA GLN A 87 11.16 7.23 23.18
C GLN A 87 11.76 7.11 21.77
N GLY A 88 11.37 7.99 20.84
CA GLY A 88 11.72 7.95 19.42
C GLY A 88 10.95 6.88 18.64
N PHE A 89 11.05 5.62 19.06
CA PHE A 89 10.35 4.48 18.46
C PHE A 89 9.44 3.77 19.47
N GLY A 90 8.48 3.01 18.96
CA GLY A 90 7.60 2.19 19.77
C GLY A 90 8.34 1.08 20.53
N PRO A 91 7.76 0.58 21.63
CA PRO A 91 8.47 -0.28 22.60
C PRO A 91 8.77 -1.69 22.10
N ARG A 92 8.06 -2.18 21.07
CA ARG A 92 8.21 -3.52 20.50
C ARG A 92 8.58 -3.43 19.02
N ALA A 93 9.64 -4.13 18.61
CA ALA A 93 10.10 -4.15 17.23
C ALA A 93 8.98 -4.64 16.31
N SER A 94 8.49 -3.74 15.46
CA SER A 94 7.34 -3.97 14.58
C SER A 94 7.34 -3.00 13.42
N MET A 95 6.52 -3.32 12.41
CA MET A 95 6.12 -2.36 11.38
C MET A 95 4.75 -1.75 11.70
N SER A 96 4.41 -0.66 11.02
CA SER A 96 3.07 -0.06 11.02
C SER A 96 2.63 0.14 9.57
N PHE A 97 1.97 -0.87 9.03
CA PHE A 97 1.41 -0.82 7.68
C PHE A 97 0.10 -0.05 7.72
N PHE A 98 0.20 1.27 7.72
CA PHE A 98 -0.95 2.16 7.60
C PHE A 98 -1.50 2.09 6.19
N LEU A 99 -2.82 2.04 6.11
CA LEU A 99 -3.59 1.94 4.89
C LEU A 99 -4.63 3.07 4.87
N TYR A 100 -4.71 3.78 3.75
CA TYR A 100 -5.68 4.85 3.53
C TYR A 100 -6.46 4.56 2.25
N ASN A 101 -7.79 4.54 2.35
CA ASN A 101 -8.70 4.48 1.22
C ASN A 101 -9.07 5.89 0.75
N GLN A 102 -9.43 6.01 -0.54
CA GLN A 102 -9.84 7.29 -1.14
C GLN A 102 -11.04 7.98 -0.49
N ASP A 103 -11.81 7.28 0.34
CA ASP A 103 -12.97 7.81 1.07
C ASP A 103 -12.68 8.12 2.56
N GLY A 104 -11.40 8.10 2.94
CA GLY A 104 -10.95 8.39 4.30
C GLY A 104 -11.08 7.21 5.28
N HIS A 105 -11.52 6.02 4.85
CA HIS A 105 -11.37 4.81 5.67
C HIS A 105 -9.89 4.47 5.84
N GLN A 106 -9.52 4.15 7.07
CA GLN A 106 -8.15 3.87 7.46
C GLN A 106 -8.04 2.48 8.05
N ALA A 107 -6.85 1.91 7.94
CA ALA A 107 -6.53 0.68 8.62
C ALA A 107 -5.06 0.64 9.01
N ILE A 108 -4.74 -0.23 9.96
CA ILE A 108 -3.36 -0.48 10.36
C ILE A 108 -3.18 -1.97 10.64
N ALA A 109 -2.10 -2.52 10.10
CA ALA A 109 -1.56 -3.80 10.52
C ALA A 109 -0.18 -3.61 11.15
N ARG A 110 0.09 -4.33 12.24
CA ARG A 110 1.36 -4.24 12.99
C ARG A 110 1.98 -5.63 13.16
N PRO A 111 2.74 -6.15 12.18
CA PRO A 111 3.50 -7.36 12.41
C PRO A 111 4.62 -7.08 13.41
N PHE A 112 4.69 -7.89 14.46
CA PHE A 112 5.79 -7.89 15.41
C PHE A 112 6.95 -8.72 14.87
N LEU A 113 8.16 -8.16 14.89
CA LEU A 113 9.36 -8.71 14.26
C LEU A 113 10.41 -9.21 15.26
N ASP A 114 10.05 -9.25 16.54
CA ASP A 114 10.97 -9.59 17.64
C ASP A 114 11.09 -11.09 17.93
N GLY A 115 10.38 -11.93 17.17
CA GLY A 115 10.39 -13.38 17.34
C GLY A 115 9.73 -13.88 18.63
N GLN A 116 9.07 -13.01 19.40
CA GLN A 116 8.34 -13.45 20.59
C GLN A 116 7.13 -14.30 20.19
N ARG A 117 6.78 -15.23 21.07
CA ARG A 117 5.64 -16.12 20.85
C ARG A 117 4.34 -15.36 21.10
N ALA A 118 3.40 -15.47 20.15
CA ALA A 118 2.03 -15.01 20.31
C ALA A 118 1.32 -15.74 21.48
N ALA A 119 0.45 -15.02 22.19
CA ALA A 119 -0.34 -15.56 23.30
C ALA A 119 -1.78 -15.91 22.89
N GLY A 120 -2.29 -15.28 21.82
CA GLY A 120 -3.64 -15.50 21.30
C GLY A 120 -3.68 -16.23 19.96
N GLU A 121 -4.91 -16.47 19.51
CA GLU A 121 -5.23 -17.11 18.23
C GLU A 121 -5.74 -16.07 17.20
N PRO A 122 -5.54 -16.32 15.90
CA PRO A 122 -6.09 -15.46 14.86
C PRO A 122 -7.63 -15.45 14.86
N GLY A 123 -8.23 -14.27 14.70
CA GLY A 123 -9.67 -14.07 14.62
C GLY A 123 -10.12 -12.66 15.03
N PRO A 124 -11.45 -12.42 15.04
CA PRO A 124 -12.02 -11.15 15.53
C PRO A 124 -11.57 -10.86 16.96
N SER A 125 -11.29 -9.59 17.24
CA SER A 125 -10.88 -9.09 18.56
C SER A 125 -11.82 -7.98 19.02
N ALA A 126 -11.84 -7.72 20.33
CA ALA A 126 -12.66 -6.67 20.90
C ALA A 126 -12.28 -5.29 20.34
N VAL A 127 -13.29 -4.53 19.94
CA VAL A 127 -13.14 -3.12 19.53
C VAL A 127 -12.89 -2.27 20.78
N LYS A 128 -11.84 -1.46 20.77
CA LYS A 128 -11.55 -0.53 21.87
C LYS A 128 -12.39 0.74 21.72
N SER A 129 -12.82 1.31 22.84
CA SER A 129 -13.67 2.52 22.84
C SER A 129 -12.92 3.79 22.47
N HIS A 130 -11.60 3.86 22.73
CA HIS A 130 -10.75 5.04 22.53
C HIS A 130 -11.39 6.33 23.07
N ALA A 131 -11.94 6.27 24.28
CA ALA A 131 -12.73 7.37 24.88
C ALA A 131 -11.97 8.71 24.95
N ASP A 132 -10.65 8.66 25.06
CA ASP A 132 -9.79 9.86 25.12
C ASP A 132 -9.51 10.48 23.72
N MET A 133 -9.92 9.81 22.63
CA MET A 133 -9.79 10.27 21.24
C MET A 133 -11.17 10.32 20.58
N PRO A 134 -12.00 11.35 20.83
CA PRO A 134 -13.39 11.40 20.36
C PRO A 134 -13.55 11.34 18.84
N LYS A 135 -12.53 11.78 18.09
CA LYS A 135 -12.47 11.71 16.61
C LYS A 135 -12.04 10.35 16.08
N TYR A 136 -11.62 9.42 16.94
CA TYR A 136 -11.21 8.08 16.56
C TYR A 136 -12.34 7.08 16.79
N ARG A 137 -12.82 6.47 15.71
CA ARG A 137 -13.79 5.37 15.75
C ARG A 137 -13.17 4.11 15.19
N GLN A 138 -12.89 3.15 16.06
CA GLN A 138 -12.50 1.81 15.63
C GLN A 138 -13.73 1.08 15.07
N LEU A 139 -13.61 0.50 13.88
CA LEU A 139 -14.69 -0.23 13.21
C LEU A 139 -14.64 -1.72 13.54
N ASP A 140 -13.44 -2.29 13.53
CA ASP A 140 -13.17 -3.66 13.93
C ASP A 140 -11.74 -3.81 14.47
N SER A 141 -11.45 -4.99 15.00
CA SER A 141 -10.12 -5.38 15.43
C SER A 141 -9.92 -6.85 15.13
N TRP A 142 -8.69 -7.22 14.78
CA TRP A 142 -8.32 -8.59 14.48
C TRP A 142 -7.00 -8.93 15.16
N ASP A 143 -6.89 -10.18 15.61
CA ASP A 143 -5.65 -10.81 16.01
C ASP A 143 -4.86 -10.10 17.13
N ALA A 144 -5.54 -9.45 18.09
CA ALA A 144 -4.95 -8.53 19.08
C ALA A 144 -3.76 -9.09 19.89
N ASP A 145 -3.80 -10.39 20.24
CA ASP A 145 -2.78 -11.08 21.04
C ASP A 145 -1.85 -11.99 20.21
N THR A 146 -1.88 -11.80 18.88
CA THR A 146 -0.99 -12.51 17.95
C THR A 146 0.25 -11.70 17.61
N ASN A 147 1.07 -12.23 16.69
CA ASN A 147 2.16 -11.45 16.09
C ASN A 147 1.72 -10.50 14.96
N ALA A 148 0.43 -10.48 14.61
CA ALA A 148 -0.11 -9.76 13.47
C ALA A 148 -1.39 -8.96 13.78
N PRO A 149 -1.47 -8.22 14.90
CA PRO A 149 -2.66 -7.44 15.20
C PRO A 149 -2.97 -6.42 14.10
N SER A 150 -4.25 -6.25 13.82
CA SER A 150 -4.72 -5.24 12.87
C SER A 150 -6.08 -4.66 13.26
N SER A 151 -6.40 -3.49 12.73
CA SER A 151 -7.69 -2.86 12.92
C SER A 151 -8.04 -1.94 11.75
N ASN A 152 -9.33 -1.83 11.47
CA ASN A 152 -9.88 -0.83 10.57
C ASN A 152 -10.59 0.25 11.41
N PHE A 153 -10.45 1.51 11.04
CA PHE A 153 -10.94 2.63 11.82
C PHE A 153 -11.19 3.85 10.94
N ILE A 154 -11.80 4.86 11.55
CA ILE A 154 -11.94 6.20 11.01
C ILE A 154 -11.37 7.14 12.06
N TYR A 155 -10.37 7.93 11.66
CA TYR A 155 -10.04 9.16 12.38
C TYR A 155 -10.60 10.34 11.58
N GLU A 156 -11.43 11.16 12.21
CA GLU A 156 -12.09 12.33 11.63
C GLU A 156 -11.09 13.51 11.55
N PHE A 157 -10.11 13.39 10.65
CA PHE A 157 -9.16 14.46 10.34
C PHE A 157 -9.90 15.68 9.79
N ASP A 158 -9.41 16.90 10.06
CA ASP A 158 -9.97 18.15 9.53
C ASP A 158 -10.02 18.15 7.99
N SER A 159 -9.08 17.44 7.35
CA SER A 159 -9.06 17.22 5.91
C SER A 159 -8.16 16.04 5.53
N PHE A 160 -8.46 15.42 4.39
CA PHE A 160 -7.59 14.49 3.67
C PHE A 160 -7.23 15.06 2.30
N ARG A 161 -5.96 14.99 1.90
CA ARG A 161 -5.48 15.47 0.60
C ARG A 161 -4.73 14.35 -0.11
N PHE A 162 -5.31 13.81 -1.17
CA PHE A 162 -4.70 12.76 -1.98
C PHE A 162 -3.83 13.42 -3.06
N LEU A 163 -2.53 13.42 -2.80
CA LEU A 163 -1.52 14.06 -3.61
C LEU A 163 -0.89 13.03 -4.54
N VAL A 164 -0.82 13.33 -5.84
CA VAL A 164 -0.21 12.45 -6.84
C VAL A 164 0.98 13.09 -7.52
N CYS A 165 1.93 12.26 -7.93
CA CYS A 165 3.02 12.66 -8.83
C CYS A 165 2.92 11.85 -10.12
N ASP A 166 2.37 12.44 -11.18
CA ASP A 166 2.16 11.79 -12.48
C ASP A 166 3.38 11.94 -13.42
N GLN A 167 4.57 11.73 -12.87
CA GLN A 167 5.84 11.74 -13.61
C GLN A 167 6.24 10.33 -14.08
N TRP A 168 5.25 9.53 -14.48
CA TRP A 168 5.44 8.16 -14.94
C TRP A 168 4.92 7.97 -16.36
N GLN A 169 5.62 7.15 -17.13
CA GLN A 169 5.22 6.76 -18.48
C GLN A 169 5.22 5.25 -18.58
N GLN A 170 4.09 4.66 -18.99
CA GLN A 170 4.04 3.26 -19.38
C GLN A 170 4.84 3.08 -20.68
N VAL A 171 5.78 2.15 -20.69
CA VAL A 171 6.65 1.87 -21.86
C VAL A 171 6.55 0.45 -22.36
N TYR A 172 5.98 -0.45 -21.56
CA TYR A 172 5.81 -1.85 -21.90
C TYR A 172 4.66 -2.48 -21.11
N ALA A 173 3.87 -3.34 -21.74
CA ALA A 173 2.85 -4.15 -21.09
C ALA A 173 2.75 -5.53 -21.75
N HIS A 174 2.39 -6.52 -20.95
CA HIS A 174 2.18 -7.88 -21.42
C HIS A 174 1.06 -8.58 -20.63
N ASP A 175 0.50 -9.63 -21.20
CA ASP A 175 -0.48 -10.50 -20.52
C ASP A 175 0.20 -11.51 -19.56
N ALA A 176 -0.58 -12.39 -18.94
CA ALA A 176 -0.06 -13.36 -17.96
C ALA A 176 0.87 -14.44 -18.56
N ASP A 177 0.80 -14.64 -19.87
CA ASP A 177 1.66 -15.56 -20.61
C ASP A 177 2.94 -14.88 -21.10
N GLY A 178 3.07 -13.57 -20.87
CA GLY A 178 4.22 -12.76 -21.28
C GLY A 178 4.12 -12.26 -22.72
N ALA A 179 2.95 -12.39 -23.37
CA ALA A 179 2.76 -11.85 -24.70
C ALA A 179 2.58 -10.33 -24.61
N THR A 180 3.40 -9.59 -25.36
CA THR A 180 3.35 -8.13 -25.41
C THR A 180 1.98 -7.64 -25.86
N THR A 181 1.36 -6.78 -25.06
CA THR A 181 0.09 -6.11 -25.39
C THR A 181 0.31 -4.65 -25.79
N GLU A 182 1.35 -4.00 -25.26
CA GLU A 182 1.66 -2.60 -25.57
C GLU A 182 3.15 -2.30 -25.38
N GLY A 183 3.65 -1.30 -26.11
CA GLY A 183 5.01 -0.78 -25.94
C GLY A 183 6.11 -1.76 -26.38
N SER A 184 7.29 -1.64 -25.78
CA SER A 184 8.46 -2.46 -26.14
C SER A 184 9.34 -2.77 -24.94
N LEU A 185 9.74 -4.04 -24.82
CA LEU A 185 10.72 -4.48 -23.84
C LEU A 185 12.08 -3.78 -24.01
N ASP A 186 12.47 -3.46 -25.26
CA ASP A 186 13.72 -2.73 -25.51
C ASP A 186 13.64 -1.30 -24.97
N ALA A 187 12.47 -0.65 -25.04
CA ALA A 187 12.28 0.68 -24.48
C ALA A 187 12.36 0.66 -22.95
N LEU A 188 11.77 -0.36 -22.30
CA LEU A 188 11.91 -0.57 -20.87
C LEU A 188 13.37 -0.78 -20.46
N ALA A 189 14.09 -1.67 -21.17
CA ALA A 189 15.49 -1.96 -20.90
C ALA A 189 16.38 -0.73 -21.10
N ALA A 190 16.20 0.01 -22.19
CA ALA A 190 16.95 1.24 -22.46
C ALA A 190 16.73 2.29 -21.37
N ALA A 191 15.47 2.56 -21.01
CA ALA A 191 15.12 3.52 -19.97
C ALA A 191 15.73 3.16 -18.60
N ALA A 192 15.72 1.87 -18.23
CA ALA A 192 16.34 1.41 -16.99
C ALA A 192 17.88 1.58 -17.01
N VAL A 193 18.54 1.30 -18.14
CA VAL A 193 19.99 1.48 -18.31
C VAL A 193 20.38 2.97 -18.27
N GLU A 194 19.51 3.86 -18.73
CA GLU A 194 19.65 5.31 -18.61
C GLU A 194 19.47 5.82 -17.16
N GLY A 195 19.14 4.93 -16.22
CA GLY A 195 18.98 5.26 -14.80
C GLY A 195 17.60 5.81 -14.44
N ARG A 196 16.60 5.69 -15.32
CA ARG A 196 15.21 6.06 -15.01
C ARG A 196 14.65 5.09 -13.98
N GLU A 197 13.92 5.63 -13.00
CA GLU A 197 13.21 4.79 -12.03
C GLU A 197 12.21 3.87 -12.75
N VAL A 198 12.05 2.65 -12.25
CA VAL A 198 11.13 1.65 -12.80
C VAL A 198 10.01 1.38 -11.80
N LYS A 199 8.78 1.21 -12.29
CA LYS A 199 7.61 0.80 -11.51
C LYS A 199 6.84 -0.24 -12.31
N VAL A 200 6.16 -1.14 -11.62
CA VAL A 200 5.33 -2.17 -12.23
C VAL A 200 3.94 -2.17 -11.59
N ALA A 201 2.90 -2.26 -12.43
CA ALA A 201 1.55 -2.59 -12.01
C ALA A 201 1.29 -4.07 -12.30
N ILE A 202 0.80 -4.81 -11.31
CA ILE A 202 0.61 -6.26 -11.38
C ILE A 202 -0.88 -6.56 -11.19
N ALA A 203 -1.52 -7.10 -12.22
CA ALA A 203 -2.94 -7.43 -12.20
C ALA A 203 -3.19 -8.73 -11.40
N GLY A 204 -4.23 -8.72 -10.54
CA GLY A 204 -4.66 -9.92 -9.80
C GLY A 204 -3.62 -10.44 -8.80
N PHE A 205 -2.69 -9.60 -8.35
CA PHE A 205 -1.53 -10.05 -7.55
C PHE A 205 -1.91 -10.68 -6.19
N CYS A 206 -3.07 -10.30 -5.65
CA CYS A 206 -3.59 -10.76 -4.37
C CYS A 206 -4.77 -11.73 -4.49
N ASP A 207 -5.03 -12.30 -5.67
CA ASP A 207 -6.15 -13.22 -5.90
C ASP A 207 -6.12 -14.45 -4.99
N ASP A 208 -4.92 -14.97 -4.67
CA ASP A 208 -4.74 -16.12 -3.77
C ASP A 208 -4.99 -15.82 -2.29
N LEU A 209 -5.28 -14.56 -1.92
CA LEU A 209 -5.79 -14.21 -0.59
C LEU A 209 -7.32 -14.31 -0.50
N ALA A 210 -8.02 -14.32 -1.64
CA ALA A 210 -9.48 -14.45 -1.71
C ALA A 210 -9.91 -15.92 -1.76
N ALA A 211 -11.15 -16.20 -1.39
CA ALA A 211 -11.75 -17.49 -1.67
C ALA A 211 -11.94 -17.67 -3.20
N ALA A 212 -11.99 -18.93 -3.65
CA ALA A 212 -12.12 -19.23 -5.06
C ALA A 212 -13.39 -18.59 -5.65
N GLY A 213 -13.23 -17.77 -6.68
CA GLY A 213 -14.33 -17.06 -7.36
C GLY A 213 -14.73 -15.73 -6.72
N GLU A 214 -14.08 -15.29 -5.64
CA GLU A 214 -14.41 -14.05 -4.92
C GLU A 214 -13.36 -12.93 -5.13
N ALA A 215 -12.35 -13.17 -5.97
CA ALA A 215 -11.29 -12.19 -6.21
C ALA A 215 -11.81 -10.95 -6.95
N LEU A 216 -11.67 -9.78 -6.33
CA LEU A 216 -11.96 -8.49 -6.93
C LEU A 216 -10.86 -8.11 -7.93
N ALA A 217 -11.24 -7.63 -9.11
CA ALA A 217 -10.27 -7.14 -10.10
C ALA A 217 -9.45 -5.98 -9.53
N HIS A 218 -8.13 -6.08 -9.59
CA HIS A 218 -7.23 -5.08 -9.02
C HIS A 218 -5.84 -5.09 -9.66
N GLU A 219 -5.16 -3.96 -9.58
CA GLU A 219 -3.73 -3.82 -9.82
C GLU A 219 -3.01 -3.39 -8.53
N VAL A 220 -1.83 -3.97 -8.30
CA VAL A 220 -0.91 -3.51 -7.25
C VAL A 220 0.29 -2.85 -7.92
N PHE A 221 0.55 -1.59 -7.58
CA PHE A 221 1.67 -0.81 -8.06
C PHE A 221 2.83 -0.93 -7.08
N ALA A 222 4.00 -1.33 -7.58
CA ALA A 222 5.22 -1.49 -6.81
C ALA A 222 6.40 -0.82 -7.51
N HIS A 223 7.20 -0.06 -6.75
CA HIS A 223 8.46 0.49 -7.23
C HIS A 223 9.49 -0.61 -7.40
N GLY A 224 10.18 -0.59 -8.54
CA GLY A 224 11.39 -1.35 -8.78
C GLY A 224 12.58 -0.73 -8.04
N GLY A 225 13.50 -1.59 -7.60
CA GLY A 225 14.84 -1.21 -7.15
C GLY A 225 15.85 -1.65 -8.21
N SER A 226 16.63 -2.68 -7.91
CA SER A 226 17.60 -3.23 -8.86
C SER A 226 16.91 -3.81 -10.09
N CYS A 227 17.36 -3.40 -11.28
CA CYS A 227 16.86 -3.88 -12.56
C CYS A 227 17.91 -4.72 -13.29
N TYR A 228 17.48 -5.77 -13.97
CA TYR A 228 18.32 -6.71 -14.69
C TYR A 228 17.70 -6.96 -16.07
N TYR A 229 18.47 -6.74 -17.14
CA TYR A 229 18.07 -7.10 -18.49
C TYR A 229 18.99 -8.18 -19.04
N PHE A 230 18.44 -9.36 -19.29
CA PHE A 230 19.15 -10.47 -19.92
C PHE A 230 19.07 -10.28 -21.43
N THR A 231 20.17 -9.90 -22.05
CA THR A 231 20.22 -9.46 -23.46
C THR A 231 20.00 -10.60 -24.45
N GLU A 232 20.42 -11.83 -24.12
CA GLU A 232 20.23 -13.00 -24.98
C GLU A 232 18.80 -13.56 -24.89
N SER A 233 18.30 -13.80 -23.67
CA SER A 233 16.96 -14.34 -23.46
C SER A 233 15.85 -13.30 -23.56
N ARG A 234 16.21 -12.00 -23.62
CA ARG A 234 15.29 -10.85 -23.65
C ARG A 234 14.28 -10.91 -22.51
N ILE A 235 14.80 -11.01 -21.28
CA ILE A 235 13.99 -10.96 -20.06
C ILE A 235 14.43 -9.76 -19.23
N PHE A 236 13.48 -8.89 -18.89
CA PHE A 236 13.68 -7.82 -17.93
C PHE A 236 13.13 -8.23 -16.57
N ILE A 237 13.88 -7.93 -15.52
CA ILE A 237 13.54 -8.28 -14.13
C ILE A 237 13.77 -7.06 -13.26
N THR A 238 12.87 -6.81 -12.32
CA THR A 238 13.13 -5.85 -11.23
C THR A 238 13.00 -6.51 -9.87
N ALA A 239 13.88 -6.19 -8.92
CA ALA A 239 13.70 -6.48 -7.51
C ALA A 239 12.88 -5.33 -6.90
N ALA A 240 11.61 -5.58 -6.59
CA ALA A 240 10.72 -4.54 -6.10
C ALA A 240 11.04 -4.14 -4.65
N GLN A 241 10.61 -2.94 -4.27
CA GLN A 241 10.53 -2.56 -2.86
C GLN A 241 9.62 -3.54 -2.09
N PRO A 242 9.80 -3.66 -0.74
CA PRO A 242 8.92 -4.47 0.08
C PRO A 242 7.47 -4.04 -0.12
N LEU A 243 6.57 -5.01 -0.18
CA LEU A 243 5.14 -4.76 -0.36
C LEU A 243 4.31 -5.47 0.69
N ILE A 244 3.09 -4.99 0.84
CA ILE A 244 2.06 -5.56 1.70
C ILE A 244 0.93 -6.01 0.79
N ARG A 245 0.58 -7.29 0.91
CA ARG A 245 -0.55 -7.89 0.21
C ARG A 245 -1.73 -7.86 1.14
N VAL A 246 -2.86 -7.34 0.68
CA VAL A 246 -4.13 -7.34 1.40
C VAL A 246 -5.18 -7.90 0.46
N ARG A 247 -6.07 -8.74 1.00
CA ARG A 247 -7.22 -9.26 0.26
C ARG A 247 -7.96 -8.07 -0.34
N PRO A 248 -8.08 -7.99 -1.69
CA PRO A 248 -8.76 -6.89 -2.34
C PRO A 248 -10.22 -6.77 -1.88
N GLY A 249 -10.65 -5.54 -1.63
CA GLY A 249 -11.99 -5.21 -1.17
C GLY A 249 -12.23 -3.71 -1.26
N ILE A 250 -13.49 -3.28 -1.31
CA ILE A 250 -13.86 -1.86 -1.33
C ILE A 250 -14.78 -1.59 -0.13
N PRO A 251 -14.30 -0.86 0.90
CA PRO A 251 -12.93 -0.35 1.08
C PRO A 251 -11.91 -1.49 1.32
N LEU A 252 -10.62 -1.22 1.06
CA LEU A 252 -9.52 -2.12 1.39
C LEU A 252 -9.32 -2.14 2.90
N ARG A 253 -9.26 -3.34 3.49
CA ARG A 253 -9.30 -3.56 4.95
C ARG A 253 -8.37 -4.68 5.37
N TYR A 254 -7.85 -4.60 6.59
CA TYR A 254 -7.17 -5.72 7.21
C TYR A 254 -8.17 -6.65 7.90
N GLU A 255 -8.01 -7.95 7.69
CA GLU A 255 -8.77 -9.01 8.35
C GLU A 255 -7.84 -10.16 8.71
N SER A 256 -8.27 -11.02 9.63
CA SER A 256 -7.50 -12.20 10.01
C SER A 256 -7.18 -13.08 8.79
N ARG A 257 -5.90 -13.40 8.60
CA ARG A 257 -5.35 -14.17 7.47
C ARG A 257 -5.65 -13.58 6.08
N GLY A 258 -6.09 -12.32 6.03
CA GLY A 258 -6.39 -11.60 4.80
C GLY A 258 -5.22 -10.78 4.27
N TRP A 259 -4.02 -10.94 4.82
CA TRP A 259 -2.85 -10.15 4.41
C TRP A 259 -1.53 -10.86 4.74
N ASP A 260 -0.50 -10.50 3.98
CA ASP A 260 0.89 -10.87 4.21
C ASP A 260 1.82 -9.76 3.71
N PHE A 261 3.13 -9.93 3.84
CA PHE A 261 4.10 -8.95 3.35
C PHE A 261 5.38 -9.61 2.87
N GLY A 262 6.19 -8.91 2.09
CA GLY A 262 7.51 -9.42 1.70
C GLY A 262 8.03 -8.79 0.43
N TRP A 263 8.76 -9.58 -0.34
CA TRP A 263 9.47 -9.12 -1.54
C TRP A 263 9.01 -9.89 -2.76
N ILE A 264 9.01 -9.19 -3.89
CA ILE A 264 8.76 -9.78 -5.19
C ILE A 264 9.85 -9.44 -6.18
N LYS A 265 9.96 -10.30 -7.18
CA LYS A 265 10.81 -10.10 -8.33
C LYS A 265 10.01 -10.40 -9.61
N PRO A 266 9.31 -9.38 -10.15
CA PRO A 266 8.56 -9.48 -11.40
C PRO A 266 9.49 -9.60 -12.61
N GLN A 267 9.02 -10.34 -13.62
CA GLN A 267 9.72 -10.56 -14.87
C GLN A 267 8.83 -10.19 -16.06
N SER A 268 9.42 -9.73 -17.15
CA SER A 268 8.71 -9.35 -18.38
C SER A 268 8.01 -10.51 -19.11
N ASP A 269 8.15 -11.74 -18.64
CA ASP A 269 7.54 -12.96 -19.21
C ASP A 269 6.28 -13.41 -18.44
N GLY A 270 5.73 -12.54 -17.60
CA GLY A 270 4.56 -12.83 -16.76
C GLY A 270 4.88 -13.41 -15.39
N ILE A 271 6.10 -13.91 -15.16
CA ILE A 271 6.43 -14.58 -13.89
C ILE A 271 6.70 -13.54 -12.78
N VAL A 272 6.03 -13.72 -11.64
CA VAL A 272 6.37 -13.03 -10.39
C VAL A 272 6.93 -14.05 -9.41
N HIS A 273 8.21 -13.90 -9.05
CA HIS A 273 8.76 -14.63 -7.92
C HIS A 273 8.37 -13.93 -6.63
N ARG A 274 7.90 -14.70 -5.66
CA ARG A 274 7.44 -14.19 -4.38
C ARG A 274 8.27 -14.78 -3.26
N TRP A 275 8.68 -13.93 -2.33
CA TRP A 275 9.29 -14.32 -1.07
C TRP A 275 8.56 -13.59 0.05
N LEU A 276 7.49 -14.23 0.52
CA LEU A 276 6.49 -13.66 1.41
C LEU A 276 6.70 -14.14 2.83
N VAL A 277 6.27 -13.34 3.79
CA VAL A 277 6.37 -13.59 5.22
C VAL A 277 4.96 -13.78 5.74
N ASP A 278 4.73 -14.92 6.38
CA ASP A 278 3.53 -15.12 7.20
C ASP A 278 3.63 -14.22 8.44
N PRO A 279 2.76 -13.21 8.60
CA PRO A 279 2.88 -12.24 9.69
C PRO A 279 2.66 -12.88 11.08
N TYR A 280 2.01 -14.04 11.16
CA TYR A 280 1.77 -14.73 12.43
C TYR A 280 3.00 -15.50 12.91
N THR A 281 3.78 -16.05 11.98
CA THR A 281 4.88 -16.96 12.30
C THR A 281 6.27 -16.42 11.96
N LEU A 282 6.34 -15.32 11.20
CA LEU A 282 7.56 -14.76 10.59
C LEU A 282 8.29 -15.76 9.67
N LYS A 283 7.63 -16.85 9.28
CA LYS A 283 8.20 -17.82 8.36
C LYS A 283 8.12 -17.28 6.94
N PHE A 284 9.20 -17.51 6.21
CA PHE A 284 9.30 -17.12 4.81
C PHE A 284 8.82 -18.25 3.90
N HIS A 285 8.03 -17.88 2.90
CA HIS A 285 7.52 -18.77 1.87
C HIS A 285 7.96 -18.27 0.50
N ARG A 286 8.53 -19.17 -0.30
CA ARG A 286 8.87 -18.89 -1.70
C ARG A 286 7.84 -19.53 -2.61
N SER A 287 7.35 -18.76 -3.56
CA SER A 287 6.41 -19.24 -4.57
C SER A 287 6.58 -18.47 -5.86
N ARG A 288 5.85 -18.91 -6.89
CA ARG A 288 5.75 -18.22 -8.18
C ARG A 288 4.27 -18.06 -8.52
N SER A 289 3.97 -17.04 -9.32
CA SER A 289 2.67 -16.83 -9.94
C SER A 289 2.86 -16.18 -11.31
N ARG A 290 1.80 -16.14 -12.12
CA ARG A 290 1.80 -15.51 -13.45
C ARG A 290 0.76 -14.40 -13.47
N HIS A 291 1.14 -13.24 -13.98
CA HIS A 291 0.31 -12.04 -14.00
C HIS A 291 0.54 -11.23 -15.27
N ALA A 292 -0.54 -10.60 -15.76
CA ALA A 292 -0.41 -9.49 -16.68
C ALA A 292 0.23 -8.30 -15.93
N MET A 293 1.12 -7.58 -16.59
CA MET A 293 1.84 -6.47 -15.97
C MET A 293 2.04 -5.32 -16.94
N ARG A 294 2.02 -4.11 -16.37
CA ARG A 294 2.36 -2.86 -17.04
C ARG A 294 3.58 -2.26 -16.39
N TRP A 295 4.54 -1.83 -17.20
CA TRP A 295 5.85 -1.36 -16.78
C TRP A 295 5.99 0.12 -17.10
N PHE A 296 6.39 0.87 -16.09
CA PHE A 296 6.49 2.32 -16.13
C PHE A 296 7.91 2.77 -15.82
N VAL A 297 8.28 3.89 -16.40
CA VAL A 297 9.54 4.57 -16.14
C VAL A 297 9.33 6.04 -15.82
N GLY A 298 10.15 6.60 -14.93
CA GLY A 298 10.06 8.02 -14.54
C GLY A 298 10.34 8.95 -15.72
N LYS A 299 9.54 10.00 -15.95
CA LYS A 299 9.65 10.96 -17.08
C LYS A 299 10.87 11.88 -16.98
#